data_AF-A0A6N4X8X8-F1
#
_entry.id   AF-A0A6N4X8X8-F1
#
_cell.length_a   1.000
_cell.length_b   1.000
_cell.length_c   1.000
_cell.angle_alpha   90.00
_cell.angle_beta   90.00
_cell.angle_gamma   90.00
#
_symmetry.space_group_name_H-M   'P 1'
#
loop_
_entity.id
_entity.type
_entity.pdbx_description
1 polymer ?
#
loop_
_entity_poly.entity_id
_entity_poly.type
_entity_poly.pdbx_seq_one_letter_code
_entity_poly.pdbx_strand_id
1 'polypeptide(L)'
;MKKIISTILVFGIVAFTNMVFAQQMTKDQRRAFQTDNIETFKKYFSTEDYNKCFSVKTDSYSLLTYSIFYDKKNIFNYLIENQVDVNKKCGTLTPLKIAQNNNRTEMMKTLVKKGAKK
;
A
#
# COMPACT_ATOMS: atom_id res chain seq x y z
N MET A 1 50.87 -13.84 19.68
CA MET A 1 49.77 -13.79 20.67
C MET A 1 48.68 -12.88 20.14
N LYS A 2 47.45 -13.41 20.11
CA LYS A 2 46.13 -12.77 20.02
C LYS A 2 45.81 -11.88 18.80
N LYS A 3 45.10 -12.52 17.86
CA LYS A 3 44.23 -11.91 16.85
C LYS A 3 43.22 -11.00 17.53
N ILE A 4 43.15 -9.73 17.14
CA ILE A 4 42.04 -8.85 17.51
C ILE A 4 41.05 -8.93 16.36
N ILE A 5 40.14 -9.89 16.48
CA ILE A 5 38.96 -9.98 15.62
C ILE A 5 38.13 -8.74 15.97
N SER A 6 37.93 -7.87 14.98
CA SER A 6 36.98 -6.77 15.06
C SER A 6 35.61 -7.37 15.27
N THR A 7 35.17 -7.42 16.53
CA THR A 7 33.80 -7.79 16.91
C THR A 7 32.91 -6.66 16.43
N ILE A 8 32.50 -6.73 15.16
CA ILE A 8 31.27 -6.10 14.70
C ILE A 8 30.22 -6.58 15.68
N LEU A 9 29.74 -5.64 16.48
CA LEU A 9 28.62 -5.86 17.38
C LEU A 9 27.42 -6.11 16.47
N VAL A 10 27.21 -7.38 16.16
CA VAL A 10 25.97 -7.94 15.62
C VAL A 10 24.95 -7.69 16.71
N PHE A 11 24.38 -6.48 16.70
CA PHE A 11 23.23 -6.14 17.51
C PHE A 11 22.08 -6.98 16.99
N GLY A 12 21.88 -8.10 17.68
CA GLY A 12 20.59 -8.71 17.88
C GLY A 12 19.94 -9.23 16.61
N ILE A 13 20.07 -10.55 16.43
CA ILE A 13 18.93 -11.35 16.00
C ILE A 13 17.77 -10.96 16.90
N VAL A 14 16.91 -10.05 16.45
CA VAL A 14 15.53 -10.08 16.89
C VAL A 14 14.81 -10.90 15.85
N ALA A 15 14.63 -12.17 16.17
CA ALA A 15 13.58 -12.98 15.58
C ALA A 15 12.24 -12.33 16.00
N PHE A 16 11.87 -11.24 15.33
CA PHE A 16 10.49 -10.79 15.36
C PHE A 16 9.72 -11.80 14.53
N THR A 17 9.01 -12.65 15.28
CA THR A 17 7.84 -13.38 14.83
C THR A 17 7.09 -12.62 13.74
N ASN A 18 6.54 -13.34 12.76
CA ASN A 18 5.76 -12.86 11.63
C ASN A 18 4.46 -12.12 12.05
N MET A 19 4.56 -11.08 12.87
CA MET A 19 3.48 -10.17 13.17
C MET A 19 3.66 -8.99 12.22
N VAL A 20 3.04 -9.11 11.04
CA VAL A 20 2.96 -8.00 10.07
C VAL A 20 2.09 -6.91 10.71
N PHE A 21 2.69 -6.06 11.54
CA PHE A 21 2.05 -4.84 11.96
C PHE A 21 1.81 -4.00 10.71
N ALA A 22 0.55 -3.72 10.39
CA ALA A 22 0.20 -2.80 9.32
C ALA A 22 0.95 -1.47 9.56
N GLN A 23 1.79 -1.07 8.62
CA GLN A 23 2.64 0.10 8.78
C GLN A 23 1.77 1.35 8.85
N GLN A 24 1.99 2.22 9.83
CA GLN A 24 1.27 3.50 9.87
C GLN A 24 1.71 4.37 8.69
N MET A 25 0.75 4.82 7.86
CA MET A 25 1.05 5.73 6.76
C MET A 25 1.48 7.09 7.34
N THR A 26 2.62 7.61 6.89
CA THR A 26 3.13 8.91 7.35
C THR A 26 2.33 10.08 6.77
N LYS A 27 2.53 11.28 7.31
CA LYS A 27 1.88 12.50 6.80
C LYS A 27 2.29 12.79 5.35
N ASP A 28 3.56 12.58 5.02
CA ASP A 28 4.09 12.88 3.70
C ASP A 28 3.68 11.83 2.66
N GLN A 29 3.62 10.56 3.07
CA GLN A 29 2.99 9.50 2.28
C GLN A 29 1.54 9.83 1.93
N ARG A 30 0.73 10.30 2.91
CA ARG A 30 -0.65 10.74 2.62
C ARG A 30 -0.71 11.95 1.67
N ARG A 31 0.22 12.90 1.80
CA ARG A 31 0.33 14.06 0.90
C ARG A 31 0.71 13.66 -0.51
N ALA A 32 1.52 12.61 -0.70
CA ALA A 32 1.86 12.10 -2.02
C ALA A 32 0.61 11.66 -2.82
N PHE A 33 -0.44 11.17 -2.16
CA PHE A 33 -1.73 10.91 -2.81
C PHE A 33 -2.50 12.19 -3.15
N GLN A 34 -2.33 13.28 -2.40
CA GLN A 34 -3.03 14.53 -2.68
C GLN A 34 -2.62 15.11 -4.04
N THR A 35 -1.36 14.93 -4.43
CA THR A 35 -0.80 15.44 -5.70
C THR A 35 -1.23 14.63 -6.91
N ASP A 36 -1.65 13.36 -6.74
CA ASP A 36 -1.93 12.39 -7.82
C ASP A 36 -0.83 12.32 -8.90
N ASN A 37 0.43 12.58 -8.50
CA ASN A 37 1.60 12.61 -9.36
C ASN A 37 2.48 11.37 -9.10
N ILE A 38 2.74 10.58 -10.14
CA ILE A 38 3.42 9.29 -10.03
C ILE A 38 4.87 9.42 -9.56
N GLU A 39 5.60 10.44 -10.01
CA GLU A 39 6.98 10.65 -9.55
C GLU A 39 7.04 10.96 -8.05
N THR A 40 6.12 11.79 -7.57
CA THR A 40 5.98 12.09 -6.14
C THR A 40 5.60 10.84 -5.36
N PHE A 41 4.63 10.06 -5.85
CA PHE A 41 4.23 8.79 -5.23
C PHE A 41 5.42 7.83 -5.08
N LYS A 42 6.22 7.66 -6.14
CA LYS A 42 7.38 6.75 -6.17
C LYS A 42 8.53 7.18 -5.24
N LYS A 43 8.58 8.44 -4.80
CA LYS A 43 9.54 8.88 -3.77
C LYS A 43 9.26 8.27 -2.39
N TYR A 44 8.02 7.84 -2.15
CA TYR A 44 7.57 7.39 -0.82
C TYR A 44 7.16 5.91 -0.75
N PHE A 45 6.98 5.25 -1.90
CA PHE A 45 6.55 3.87 -1.98
C PHE A 45 7.34 3.13 -3.06
N SER A 46 7.84 1.94 -2.71
CA SER A 46 8.45 1.01 -3.66
C SER A 46 7.44 -0.06 -4.09
N THR A 47 7.79 -0.85 -5.09
CA THR A 47 6.93 -1.95 -5.58
C THR A 47 6.59 -2.98 -4.50
N GLU A 48 7.47 -3.18 -3.51
CA GLU A 48 7.24 -4.06 -2.36
C GLU A 48 6.07 -3.57 -1.48
N ASP A 49 5.74 -2.28 -1.55
CA ASP A 49 4.69 -1.67 -0.75
C ASP A 49 3.28 -1.84 -1.33
N TYR A 50 3.16 -2.12 -2.63
CA TYR A 50 1.90 -1.90 -3.34
C TYR A 50 0.74 -2.79 -2.84
N ASN A 51 1.06 -3.98 -2.32
CA ASN A 51 0.10 -4.92 -1.72
C ASN A 51 0.10 -4.90 -0.18
N LYS A 52 0.89 -4.03 0.46
CA LYS A 52 0.91 -3.89 1.93
C LYS A 52 -0.35 -3.18 2.41
N CYS A 53 -0.70 -3.44 3.67
CA CYS A 53 -1.74 -2.70 4.38
C CYS A 53 -1.11 -1.64 5.25
N PHE A 54 -1.65 -0.43 5.15
CA PHE A 54 -1.21 0.73 5.90
C PHE A 54 -2.33 1.20 6.82
N SER A 55 -2.00 1.46 8.07
CA SER A 55 -2.92 2.07 9.02
C SER A 55 -3.05 3.57 8.74
N VAL A 56 -4.27 4.09 8.72
CA VAL A 56 -4.59 5.50 8.60
C VAL A 56 -5.64 5.83 9.64
N LYS A 57 -5.21 6.45 10.75
CA LYS A 57 -6.04 6.60 11.96
C LYS A 57 -6.52 5.22 12.44
N THR A 58 -7.82 5.00 12.47
CA THR A 58 -8.45 3.75 12.91
C THR A 58 -8.71 2.76 11.77
N ASP A 59 -8.48 3.18 10.52
CA ASP A 59 -8.74 2.38 9.33
C ASP A 59 -7.46 1.78 8.76
N SER A 60 -7.59 0.77 7.90
CA SER A 60 -6.48 0.15 7.18
C SER A 60 -6.76 0.16 5.68
N TYR A 61 -5.75 0.50 4.88
CA TYR A 61 -5.87 0.60 3.42
C TYR A 61 -4.65 -0.01 2.73
N SER A 62 -4.86 -0.66 1.60
CA SER A 62 -3.80 -0.81 0.60
C SER A 62 -3.66 0.51 -0.17
N LEU A 63 -2.53 0.70 -0.85
CA LEU A 63 -2.32 1.87 -1.73
C LEU A 63 -3.42 1.97 -2.80
N LEU A 64 -3.89 0.83 -3.32
CA LEU A 64 -4.99 0.76 -4.27
C LEU A 64 -6.32 1.23 -3.66
N THR A 65 -6.66 0.77 -2.46
CA THR A 65 -7.92 1.20 -1.81
C THR A 65 -7.89 2.67 -1.39
N TYR A 66 -6.72 3.18 -1.02
CA TYR A 66 -6.53 4.58 -0.64
C TYR A 66 -6.68 5.50 -1.87
N SER A 67 -6.13 5.12 -3.03
CA SER A 67 -6.33 5.87 -4.27
C SER A 67 -7.80 5.88 -4.70
N ILE A 68 -8.54 4.77 -4.53
CA ILE A 68 -9.97 4.70 -4.82
C ILE A 68 -10.76 5.64 -3.90
N PHE A 69 -10.53 5.55 -2.59
CA PHE A 69 -11.26 6.35 -1.61
C PHE A 69 -11.13 7.85 -1.90
N TYR A 70 -9.92 8.32 -2.20
CA TYR A 70 -9.62 9.72 -2.48
C TYR A 70 -9.68 10.14 -3.96
N ASP A 71 -10.20 9.28 -4.85
CA ASP A 71 -10.34 9.53 -6.30
C ASP A 71 -9.02 9.88 -7.03
N LYS A 72 -7.92 9.22 -6.66
CA LYS A 72 -6.59 9.45 -7.24
C LYS A 72 -6.39 8.57 -8.46
N LYS A 73 -6.89 9.06 -9.60
CA LYS A 73 -7.02 8.30 -10.86
C LYS A 73 -5.67 7.91 -11.45
N ASN A 74 -4.68 8.79 -11.40
CA ASN A 74 -3.37 8.48 -11.96
C ASN A 74 -2.68 7.40 -11.13
N ILE A 75 -2.64 7.59 -9.81
CA ILE A 75 -2.06 6.59 -8.90
C ILE A 75 -2.83 5.26 -8.99
N PHE A 76 -4.15 5.29 -9.07
CA PHE A 76 -4.98 4.10 -9.29
C PHE A 76 -4.57 3.34 -10.57
N ASN A 77 -4.53 4.02 -11.72
CA ASN A 77 -4.17 3.39 -12.99
C ASN A 77 -2.76 2.82 -12.96
N TYR A 78 -1.81 3.58 -12.41
CA TYR A 78 -0.44 3.14 -12.25
C TYR A 78 -0.34 1.87 -11.38
N LEU A 79 -1.04 1.81 -10.25
CA LEU A 79 -1.06 0.60 -9.42
C LEU A 79 -1.67 -0.60 -10.16
N ILE A 80 -2.76 -0.39 -10.91
CA ILE A 80 -3.40 -1.44 -11.73
C ILE A 80 -2.44 -1.99 -12.81
N GLU A 81 -1.63 -1.13 -13.42
CA GLU A 81 -0.61 -1.52 -14.40
C GLU A 81 0.54 -2.32 -13.77
N ASN A 82 0.83 -2.09 -12.49
CA ASN A 82 1.85 -2.80 -11.72
C ASN A 82 1.33 -4.10 -11.08
N GLN A 83 0.24 -4.67 -11.60
CA GLN A 83 -0.28 -6.01 -11.24
C GLN A 83 -0.51 -6.22 -9.73
N VAL A 84 -1.00 -5.18 -9.04
CA VAL A 84 -1.44 -5.30 -7.65
C VAL A 84 -2.60 -6.29 -7.51
N ASP A 85 -2.74 -6.90 -6.34
CA ASP A 85 -3.88 -7.75 -6.01
C ASP A 85 -5.14 -6.87 -5.89
N VAL A 86 -5.97 -6.89 -6.94
CA VAL A 86 -7.22 -6.14 -7.04
C VAL A 86 -8.30 -6.61 -6.05
N ASN A 87 -8.07 -7.72 -5.34
CA ASN A 87 -8.94 -8.25 -4.29
C ASN A 87 -8.36 -8.05 -2.89
N LYS A 88 -7.15 -7.47 -2.76
CA LYS A 88 -6.48 -7.28 -1.47
C LYS A 88 -7.36 -6.44 -0.54
N LYS A 89 -7.79 -7.07 0.55
CA LYS A 89 -8.47 -6.39 1.66
C LYS A 89 -7.42 -5.88 2.66
N CYS A 90 -7.55 -4.60 2.99
CA CYS A 90 -6.99 -4.02 4.20
C CYS A 90 -8.20 -3.44 4.94
N GLY A 91 -8.50 -3.96 6.13
CA GLY A 91 -9.80 -3.78 6.78
C GLY A 91 -10.86 -4.75 6.25
N THR A 92 -12.12 -4.32 6.19
CA THR A 92 -13.28 -5.20 5.94
C THR A 92 -13.74 -5.24 4.49
N LEU A 93 -13.40 -4.24 3.67
CA LEU A 93 -13.93 -4.05 2.32
C LEU A 93 -12.91 -4.42 1.24
N THR A 94 -13.39 -4.98 0.11
CA THR A 94 -12.58 -5.14 -1.11
C THR A 94 -12.38 -3.79 -1.81
N PRO A 95 -11.37 -3.68 -2.69
CA PRO A 95 -11.24 -2.51 -3.57
C PRO A 95 -12.52 -2.21 -4.36
N LEU A 96 -13.20 -3.24 -4.89
CA LEU A 96 -14.46 -3.08 -5.59
C LEU A 96 -15.57 -2.51 -4.69
N LYS A 97 -15.69 -2.99 -3.45
CA LYS A 97 -16.71 -2.51 -2.52
C LYS A 97 -16.44 -1.07 -2.06
N ILE A 98 -15.18 -0.69 -1.87
CA ILE A 98 -14.80 0.70 -1.59
C ILE A 98 -15.16 1.59 -2.77
N ALA A 99 -14.85 1.16 -4.01
CA ALA A 99 -15.20 1.91 -5.22
C ALA A 99 -16.72 2.10 -5.35
N GLN A 100 -17.51 1.07 -5.06
CA GLN A 100 -18.98 1.14 -5.01
C GLN A 100 -19.48 2.14 -3.97
N ASN A 101 -19.04 2.00 -2.72
CA ASN A 101 -19.51 2.84 -1.62
C ASN A 101 -19.15 4.33 -1.82
N ASN A 102 -18.11 4.63 -2.62
CA ASN A 102 -17.66 5.98 -2.93
C ASN A 102 -18.04 6.46 -4.35
N ASN A 103 -18.94 5.75 -5.05
CA ASN A 103 -19.41 6.11 -6.40
C ASN A 103 -18.28 6.29 -7.44
N ARG A 104 -17.22 5.46 -7.36
CA ARG A 104 -16.06 5.49 -8.28
C ARG A 104 -16.30 4.62 -9.52
N THR A 105 -17.31 4.95 -10.32
CA THR A 105 -17.81 4.12 -11.43
C THR A 105 -16.72 3.65 -12.41
N GLU A 106 -15.84 4.54 -12.86
CA GLU A 106 -14.78 4.15 -13.81
C GLU A 106 -13.73 3.25 -13.17
N MET A 107 -13.37 3.49 -11.90
CA MET A 107 -12.46 2.60 -11.16
C MET A 107 -13.11 1.23 -10.92
N MET A 108 -14.42 1.18 -10.64
CA MET A 108 -15.16 -0.08 -10.53
C MET A 108 -15.09 -0.88 -11.83
N LYS A 109 -15.35 -0.25 -12.98
CA LYS A 109 -15.26 -0.91 -14.29
C LYS A 109 -13.85 -1.47 -14.53
N THR A 110 -12.82 -0.68 -14.23
CA THR A 110 -11.42 -1.13 -14.35
C THR A 110 -11.11 -2.31 -13.42
N LEU A 111 -11.56 -2.27 -12.16
CA LEU A 111 -11.37 -3.36 -11.22
C LEU A 111 -12.05 -4.65 -11.69
N VAL A 112 -13.29 -4.58 -12.16
CA VAL A 112 -14.02 -5.74 -12.71
C VAL A 112 -13.30 -6.30 -13.94
N LYS A 113 -12.85 -5.43 -14.86
CA LYS A 113 -12.05 -5.84 -16.03
C LYS A 113 -10.74 -6.53 -15.64
N LYS A 114 -10.19 -6.20 -14.46
CA LYS A 114 -8.97 -6.80 -13.91
C LYS A 114 -9.24 -8.01 -13.00
N GLY A 115 -10.48 -8.51 -12.94
CA GLY A 115 -10.82 -9.72 -12.19
C GLY A 115 -11.13 -9.48 -10.71
N ALA A 116 -11.47 -8.26 -10.31
CA ALA A 116 -12.00 -8.01 -8.98
C ALA A 116 -13.33 -8.75 -8.80
N LYS A 117 -13.41 -9.54 -7.72
CA LYS A 117 -14.59 -10.34 -7.39
C LYS A 117 -15.58 -9.50 -6.59
N LYS A 118 -16.87 -9.82 -6.77
CA LYS A 118 -17.96 -9.24 -5.98
C LYS A 118 -17.85 -9.64 -4.51
#